data_AF-A0AAU1KBC6-F1
#
_entry.id   AF-A0AAU1KBC6-F1
#
_cell.length_a   1.000
_cell.length_b   1.000
_cell.length_c   1.000
_cell.angle_alpha   90.00
_cell.angle_beta   90.00
_cell.angle_gamma   90.00
#
_symmetry.space_group_name_H-M   'P 1'
#
loop_
_entity.id
_entity.type
_entity.pdbx_description
1 polymer ?
#
loop_
_entity_poly.entity_id
_entity_poly.type
_entity_poly.pdbx_seq_one_letter_code
_entity_poly.pdbx_strand_id
1 'polypeptide(L)'
;MPTRPVAAPPAGGLGWANLGMDIVSVTRVRRLLRLYGEDFFQRMLTPGEIADCRTSAKLDVLSLCGRIAAKEAAFKTLRVRAVFLPWRDIIVRRSEGGWPLVELHRSAAEMAERSGIAGITVTISHDVDYAVAVAAPVLDPLAVPEPLPAPGPAPEPEPAPPTPPVHSTSRRDTMSDGLQLVKNWLLARHEELDDIAGDLDLIETRLIDSLSFVEFVFLLEQHSGRAIQLETLEVDEIRTLDAIRTHFFSAKVGQA
;
A
#
# COMPACT_ATOMS: atom_id res chain seq x y z
N MET A 1 20.12 37.91 5.57
CA MET A 1 20.15 36.79 4.60
C MET A 1 18.86 36.84 3.81
N PRO A 2 18.85 36.98 2.48
CA PRO A 2 17.61 36.85 1.73
C PRO A 2 17.15 35.40 1.84
N THR A 3 15.97 35.18 2.44
CA THR A 3 15.31 33.88 2.45
C THR A 3 14.75 33.64 1.05
N ARG A 4 15.28 32.65 0.35
CA ARG A 4 14.70 32.17 -0.91
C ARG A 4 13.47 31.33 -0.51
N PRO A 5 12.24 31.68 -0.92
CA PRO A 5 11.09 30.85 -0.59
C PRO A 5 11.32 29.45 -1.18
N VAL A 6 10.99 28.40 -0.41
CA VAL A 6 10.82 27.05 -0.94
C VAL A 6 9.86 27.20 -2.11
N ALA A 7 10.32 26.87 -3.33
CA ALA A 7 9.53 27.11 -4.53
C ALA A 7 8.17 26.44 -4.33
N ALA A 8 7.06 27.18 -4.27
CA ALA A 8 5.81 26.52 -4.62
C ALA A 8 5.98 26.09 -6.09
N PRO A 9 5.49 24.90 -6.50
CA PRO A 9 5.46 24.59 -7.93
C PRO A 9 4.77 25.76 -8.65
N PRO A 10 5.32 26.24 -9.77
CA PRO A 10 4.76 27.40 -10.45
C PRO A 10 3.30 27.13 -10.81
N ALA A 11 2.42 28.05 -10.43
CA ALA A 11 1.02 27.98 -10.83
C ALA A 11 0.96 27.99 -12.37
N GLY A 12 0.46 26.90 -12.95
CA GLY A 12 0.32 26.76 -14.41
C GLY A 12 1.54 26.24 -15.18
N GLY A 13 2.56 25.67 -14.52
CA GLY A 13 3.64 24.91 -15.18
C GLY A 13 3.64 23.45 -14.76
N LEU A 14 4.24 22.55 -15.57
CA LEU A 14 4.61 21.19 -15.15
C LEU A 14 5.18 21.28 -13.73
N GLY A 15 4.44 20.75 -12.75
CA GLY A 15 4.86 20.76 -11.35
C GLY A 15 6.25 20.13 -11.19
N TRP A 16 6.83 20.22 -10.00
CA TRP A 16 8.08 19.51 -9.73
C TRP A 16 8.03 18.07 -10.23
N ALA A 17 9.07 17.60 -10.92
CA ALA A 17 9.21 16.19 -11.24
C ALA A 17 9.20 15.39 -9.92
N ASN A 18 8.08 14.71 -9.67
CA ASN A 18 7.85 13.99 -8.43
C ASN A 18 8.63 12.68 -8.47
N LEU A 19 9.87 12.71 -7.98
CA LEU A 19 10.69 11.51 -7.87
C LEU A 19 10.11 10.57 -6.80
N GLY A 20 10.16 9.28 -7.10
CA GLY A 20 9.83 8.21 -6.18
C GLY A 20 11.06 7.34 -5.96
N MET A 21 11.27 6.90 -4.73
CA MET A 21 12.34 5.97 -4.38
C MET A 21 11.81 4.97 -3.36
N ASP A 22 12.23 3.72 -3.51
CA ASP A 22 11.96 2.69 -2.52
C ASP A 22 13.09 1.68 -2.38
N ILE A 23 13.17 1.06 -1.20
CA ILE A 23 14.15 0.05 -0.86
C ILE A 23 13.45 -1.15 -0.20
N VAL A 24 13.74 -2.34 -0.70
CA VAL A 24 13.15 -3.60 -0.24
C VAL A 24 14.24 -4.51 0.30
N SER A 25 14.07 -4.96 1.54
CA SER A 25 14.96 -5.95 2.16
C SER A 25 14.75 -7.34 1.58
N VAL A 26 15.82 -7.93 1.06
CA VAL A 26 15.82 -9.31 0.53
C VAL A 26 15.54 -10.31 1.64
N THR A 27 16.08 -10.08 2.84
CA THR A 27 15.82 -10.91 4.02
C THR A 27 14.34 -10.95 4.38
N ARG A 28 13.67 -9.80 4.33
CA ARG A 28 12.23 -9.70 4.58
C ARG A 28 11.42 -10.46 3.54
N VAL A 29 11.69 -10.28 2.25
CA VAL A 29 10.98 -10.99 1.18
C VAL A 29 11.23 -12.50 1.25
N ARG A 30 12.47 -12.93 1.56
CA ARG A 30 12.78 -14.36 1.82
C ARG A 30 11.96 -14.92 2.98
N ARG A 31 11.79 -14.17 4.07
CA ARG A 31 10.94 -14.58 5.20
C ARG A 31 9.49 -14.75 4.75
N LEU A 32 8.93 -13.75 4.05
CA LEU A 32 7.55 -13.79 3.56
C LEU A 32 7.31 -14.98 2.62
N LEU A 33 8.24 -15.24 1.70
CA LEU A 33 8.18 -16.40 0.81
C LEU A 33 8.21 -17.73 1.55
N ARG A 34 9.01 -17.85 2.61
CA ARG A 34 9.04 -19.07 3.45
C ARG A 34 7.75 -19.27 4.25
N LEU A 35 7.18 -18.18 4.78
CA LEU A 35 6.00 -18.25 5.65
C LEU A 35 4.70 -18.47 4.87
N TYR A 36 4.55 -17.77 3.74
CA TYR A 36 3.28 -17.68 3.02
C TYR A 36 3.32 -18.29 1.61
N GLY A 37 4.50 -18.70 1.13
CA GLY A 37 4.65 -19.25 -0.21
C GLY A 37 4.51 -18.20 -1.32
N GLU A 38 4.40 -18.69 -2.55
CA GLU A 38 4.37 -17.83 -3.75
C GLU A 38 3.02 -17.12 -3.94
N ASP A 39 1.92 -17.71 -3.47
CA ASP A 39 0.57 -17.15 -3.60
C ASP A 39 0.42 -15.79 -2.91
N PHE A 40 1.19 -15.56 -1.83
CA PHE A 40 1.30 -14.25 -1.21
C PHE A 40 1.73 -13.16 -2.20
N PHE A 41 2.68 -13.46 -3.08
CA PHE A 41 3.20 -12.49 -4.04
C PHE A 41 2.25 -12.24 -5.21
N GLN A 42 1.30 -13.13 -5.49
CA GLN A 42 0.27 -12.91 -6.51
C GLN A 42 -0.72 -11.80 -6.14
N ARG A 43 -0.72 -11.36 -4.87
CA ARG A 43 -1.44 -10.16 -4.42
C ARG A 43 -0.77 -8.87 -4.87
N MET A 44 0.55 -8.90 -5.04
CA MET A 44 1.35 -7.72 -5.40
C MET A 44 1.77 -7.72 -6.87
N LEU A 45 1.95 -8.90 -7.45
CA LEU A 45 2.49 -9.12 -8.78
C LEU A 45 1.46 -9.83 -9.64
N THR A 46 1.37 -9.42 -10.90
CA THR A 46 0.58 -10.14 -11.91
C THR A 46 1.21 -11.50 -12.21
N PRO A 47 0.45 -12.45 -12.79
CA PRO A 47 1.01 -13.74 -13.20
C PRO A 47 2.20 -13.62 -14.17
N GLY A 48 2.17 -12.62 -15.06
CA GLY A 48 3.28 -12.32 -15.96
C GLY A 48 4.53 -11.85 -15.22
N GLU A 49 4.40 -10.98 -14.22
CA GLU A 49 5.52 -10.52 -13.40
C GLU A 49 6.12 -11.66 -12.56
N ILE A 50 5.28 -12.51 -11.97
CA ILE A 50 5.73 -13.70 -11.24
C ILE A 50 6.54 -14.61 -12.18
N ALA A 51 6.04 -14.83 -13.40
CA ALA A 51 6.73 -15.66 -14.40
C ALA A 51 8.10 -15.08 -14.78
N ASP A 52 8.19 -13.75 -14.98
CA ASP A 52 9.44 -13.04 -15.27
C ASP A 52 10.46 -13.14 -14.11
N CYS A 53 9.98 -13.28 -12.87
CA CYS A 53 10.84 -13.47 -11.70
C CYS A 53 11.30 -14.93 -11.51
N ARG A 54 10.93 -15.87 -12.39
CA ARG A 54 11.38 -17.27 -12.27
C ARG A 54 12.68 -17.51 -13.02
N THR A 55 13.53 -18.30 -12.37
CA THR A 55 14.65 -19.00 -13.03
C THR A 55 14.22 -20.43 -13.35
N SER A 56 15.08 -21.19 -14.04
CA SER A 56 14.83 -22.59 -14.40
C SER A 56 14.54 -23.51 -13.19
N ALA A 57 14.91 -23.10 -11.97
CA ALA A 57 14.78 -23.93 -10.77
C ALA A 57 13.74 -23.42 -9.76
N LYS A 58 13.56 -22.10 -9.62
CA LYS A 58 12.70 -21.48 -8.60
C LYS A 58 12.44 -20.00 -8.87
N LEU A 59 11.52 -19.44 -8.09
CA LEU A 59 11.30 -18.00 -8.01
C LEU A 59 12.58 -17.31 -7.46
N ASP A 60 13.07 -16.32 -8.20
CA ASP A 60 14.23 -15.53 -7.82
C ASP A 60 13.80 -14.37 -6.90
N VAL A 61 14.33 -14.41 -5.68
CA VAL A 61 13.94 -13.44 -4.65
C VAL A 61 14.49 -12.05 -4.95
N LEU A 62 15.66 -11.92 -5.59
CA LEU A 62 16.19 -10.60 -5.96
C LEU A 62 15.28 -9.93 -7.00
N SER A 63 14.84 -10.69 -8.00
CA SER A 63 13.87 -10.22 -8.99
C SER A 63 12.55 -9.78 -8.33
N LEU A 64 12.01 -10.54 -7.37
CA LEU A 64 10.83 -10.13 -6.61
C LEU A 64 11.04 -8.80 -5.88
N CYS A 65 12.16 -8.66 -5.16
CA CYS A 65 12.48 -7.43 -4.42
C CYS A 65 12.57 -6.23 -5.37
N GLY A 66 13.20 -6.41 -6.54
CA GLY A 66 13.28 -5.38 -7.56
C GLY A 66 11.92 -4.94 -8.09
N ARG A 67 10.99 -5.89 -8.33
CA ARG A 67 9.62 -5.57 -8.76
C ARG A 67 8.84 -4.82 -7.69
N ILE A 68 8.91 -5.27 -6.44
CA ILE A 68 8.24 -4.62 -5.30
C ILE A 68 8.75 -3.19 -5.14
N ALA A 69 10.08 -3.01 -5.09
CA ALA A 69 10.69 -1.68 -4.99
C ALA A 69 10.27 -0.76 -6.14
N ALA A 70 10.26 -1.29 -7.38
CA ALA A 70 9.85 -0.52 -8.55
C ALA A 70 8.39 -0.06 -8.50
N LYS A 71 7.48 -0.89 -8.00
CA LYS A 71 6.07 -0.54 -7.83
C LYS A 71 5.87 0.54 -6.78
N GLU A 72 6.53 0.40 -5.63
CA GLU A 72 6.49 1.41 -4.57
C GLU A 72 7.09 2.75 -5.03
N ALA A 73 8.25 2.70 -5.70
CA ALA A 73 8.88 3.88 -6.26
C ALA A 73 7.96 4.56 -7.28
N ALA A 74 7.35 3.80 -8.19
CA ALA A 74 6.41 4.35 -9.17
C ALA A 74 5.19 5.00 -8.49
N PHE A 75 4.58 4.35 -7.51
CA PHE A 75 3.44 4.93 -6.78
C PHE A 75 3.79 6.22 -6.05
N LYS A 76 4.99 6.30 -5.45
CA LYS A 76 5.45 7.53 -4.79
C LYS A 76 5.59 8.72 -5.75
N THR A 77 5.80 8.47 -7.05
CA THR A 77 5.78 9.55 -8.07
C THR A 77 4.39 10.17 -8.24
N LEU A 78 3.32 9.42 -7.98
CA LEU A 78 1.93 9.86 -8.17
C LEU A 78 1.49 10.88 -7.11
N ARG A 79 2.14 10.91 -5.94
CA ARG A 79 1.87 11.82 -4.80
C ARG A 79 0.41 11.87 -4.33
N VAL A 80 -0.31 10.78 -4.49
CA VAL A 80 -1.66 10.62 -3.96
C VAL A 80 -1.62 10.34 -2.45
N ARG A 81 -2.69 10.73 -1.74
CA ARG A 81 -2.86 10.50 -0.30
C ARG A 81 -4.14 9.72 -0.06
N ALA A 82 -4.23 9.07 1.11
CA ALA A 82 -5.41 8.32 1.53
C ALA A 82 -5.87 7.25 0.52
N VAL A 83 -4.92 6.63 -0.18
CA VAL A 83 -5.16 5.48 -1.06
C VAL A 83 -4.05 4.46 -0.86
N PHE A 84 -4.39 3.17 -0.85
CA PHE A 84 -3.39 2.10 -0.83
C PHE A 84 -2.67 2.00 -2.17
N LEU A 85 -1.46 1.44 -2.13
CA LEU A 85 -0.72 1.08 -3.33
C LEU A 85 -1.52 0.06 -4.16
N PRO A 86 -1.99 0.40 -5.39
CA PRO A 86 -2.75 -0.52 -6.21
C PRO A 86 -1.77 -1.47 -6.93
N TRP A 87 -1.23 -2.43 -6.17
CA TRP A 87 -0.07 -3.24 -6.57
C TRP A 87 -0.20 -3.88 -7.95
N ARG A 88 -1.37 -4.43 -8.30
CA ARG A 88 -1.58 -5.13 -9.57
C ARG A 88 -1.92 -4.20 -10.74
N ASP A 89 -2.22 -2.94 -10.46
CA ASP A 89 -2.47 -1.90 -11.46
C ASP A 89 -1.17 -1.19 -11.89
N ILE A 90 -0.10 -1.32 -11.11
CA ILE A 90 1.25 -0.91 -11.50
C ILE A 90 2.02 -2.16 -11.91
N ILE A 91 2.27 -2.35 -13.20
CA ILE A 91 2.93 -3.54 -13.74
C ILE A 91 4.35 -3.16 -14.15
N VAL A 92 5.34 -3.93 -13.70
CA VAL A 92 6.73 -3.72 -14.07
C VAL A 92 7.18 -4.85 -14.99
N ARG A 93 7.44 -4.52 -16.26
CA ARG A 93 7.89 -5.50 -17.27
C ARG A 93 9.37 -5.37 -17.53
N ARG A 94 9.94 -6.35 -18.23
CA ARG A 94 11.28 -6.24 -18.82
C ARG A 94 11.12 -5.93 -20.32
N SER A 95 11.77 -4.88 -20.80
CA SER A 95 11.85 -4.58 -22.23
C SER A 95 12.69 -5.62 -22.97
N GLU A 96 12.62 -5.64 -24.31
CA GLU A 96 13.50 -6.46 -25.15
C GLU A 96 15.00 -6.19 -24.88
N GLY A 97 15.36 -4.94 -24.58
CA GLY A 97 16.72 -4.55 -24.22
C GLY A 97 17.09 -4.77 -22.75
N GLY A 98 16.22 -5.37 -21.95
CA GLY A 98 16.50 -5.80 -20.58
C GLY A 98 16.24 -4.77 -19.48
N TRP A 99 16.00 -3.50 -19.82
CA TRP A 99 15.63 -2.46 -18.84
C TRP A 99 14.16 -2.58 -18.41
N PRO A 100 13.82 -2.17 -17.18
CA PRO A 100 12.44 -2.23 -16.69
C PRO A 100 11.55 -1.18 -17.35
N LEU A 101 10.28 -1.52 -17.55
CA LEU A 101 9.21 -0.63 -18.02
C LEU A 101 8.04 -0.65 -17.03
N VAL A 102 7.36 0.48 -16.85
CA VAL A 102 6.16 0.59 -16.02
C VAL A 102 4.94 0.76 -16.90
N GLU A 103 3.93 -0.07 -16.68
CA GLU A 103 2.59 0.06 -17.25
C GLU A 103 1.62 0.39 -16.11
N LEU A 104 0.80 1.43 -16.30
CA LEU A 104 -0.23 1.86 -15.35
C LEU A 104 -1.61 1.50 -15.89
N HIS A 105 -2.38 0.80 -15.09
CA HIS A 105 -3.71 0.31 -15.43
C HIS A 105 -4.74 0.87 -14.44
N ARG A 106 -6.03 0.88 -14.82
CA ARG A 106 -7.17 1.13 -13.93
C ARG A 106 -6.92 2.29 -12.95
N SER A 107 -6.97 2.05 -11.64
CA SER A 107 -6.85 3.07 -10.61
C SER A 107 -5.51 3.80 -10.65
N ALA A 108 -4.42 3.09 -10.96
CA ALA A 108 -3.08 3.68 -11.09
C ALA A 108 -2.98 4.62 -12.31
N ALA A 109 -3.62 4.27 -13.42
CA ALA A 109 -3.69 5.12 -14.61
C ALA A 109 -4.49 6.40 -14.34
N GLU A 110 -5.64 6.28 -13.68
CA GLU A 110 -6.46 7.44 -13.29
C GLU A 110 -5.73 8.35 -12.31
N MET A 111 -4.96 7.79 -11.37
CA MET A 111 -4.10 8.58 -10.47
C MET A 111 -3.02 9.35 -11.23
N ALA A 112 -2.39 8.72 -12.23
CA ALA A 112 -1.38 9.38 -13.04
C ALA A 112 -1.98 10.54 -13.86
N GLU A 113 -3.14 10.33 -14.46
CA GLU A 113 -3.88 11.36 -15.20
C GLU A 113 -4.21 12.57 -14.32
N ARG A 114 -4.80 12.33 -13.13
CA ARG A 114 -5.08 13.39 -12.14
C ARG A 114 -3.83 14.14 -11.67
N SER A 115 -2.67 13.47 -11.70
CA SER A 115 -1.38 14.06 -11.33
C SER A 115 -0.63 14.69 -12.52
N GLY A 116 -1.21 14.71 -13.72
CA GLY A 116 -0.58 15.25 -14.94
C GLY A 116 0.65 14.46 -15.40
N ILE A 117 0.71 13.16 -15.07
CA ILE A 117 1.81 12.26 -15.38
C ILE A 117 1.43 11.41 -16.60
N ALA A 118 2.15 11.59 -17.71
CA ALA A 118 1.90 10.84 -18.95
C ALA A 118 2.51 9.43 -18.93
N GLY A 119 3.52 9.21 -18.09
CA GLY A 119 4.13 7.91 -17.87
C GLY A 119 5.13 7.94 -16.73
N ILE A 120 5.71 6.80 -16.40
CA ILE A 120 6.73 6.68 -15.36
C ILE A 120 7.90 5.89 -15.93
N THR A 121 9.11 6.43 -15.78
CA THR A 121 10.34 5.68 -16.00
C THR A 121 10.88 5.19 -14.66
N VAL A 122 11.51 4.01 -14.65
CA VAL A 122 12.06 3.41 -13.44
C VAL A 122 13.42 2.80 -13.72
N THR A 123 14.29 2.84 -12.73
CA THR A 123 15.52 2.04 -12.70
C THR A 123 15.54 1.20 -11.43
N ILE A 124 16.15 0.02 -11.53
CA ILE A 124 16.24 -0.94 -10.43
C ILE A 124 17.71 -1.30 -10.26
N SER A 125 18.18 -1.29 -9.02
CA SER A 125 19.46 -1.84 -8.62
C SER A 125 19.24 -2.81 -7.47
N HIS A 126 20.07 -3.84 -7.35
CA HIS A 126 20.01 -4.72 -6.21
C HIS A 126 21.39 -5.25 -5.87
N ASP A 127 21.57 -5.56 -4.60
CA ASP A 127 22.70 -6.27 -4.05
C ASP A 127 22.18 -7.44 -3.17
N VAL A 128 23.07 -8.16 -2.49
CA VAL A 128 22.77 -9.36 -1.70
C VAL A 128 21.60 -9.16 -0.73
N ASP A 129 21.56 -8.00 -0.08
CA ASP A 129 20.64 -7.73 1.04
C ASP A 129 19.46 -6.81 0.68
N TYR A 130 19.57 -6.02 -0.38
CA TYR A 130 18.57 -5.01 -0.73
C TYR A 130 18.35 -4.88 -2.23
N ALA A 131 17.11 -4.60 -2.62
CA ALA A 131 16.79 -4.02 -3.92
C ALA A 131 16.33 -2.58 -3.73
N VAL A 132 16.74 -1.69 -4.61
CA VAL A 132 16.38 -0.28 -4.64
C VAL A 132 15.81 0.04 -6.01
N ALA A 133 14.77 0.87 -6.03
CA ALA A 133 14.27 1.44 -7.26
C ALA A 133 14.11 2.95 -7.15
N VAL A 134 14.35 3.64 -8.27
CA VAL A 134 14.10 5.07 -8.42
C VAL A 134 13.21 5.24 -9.63
N ALA A 135 12.13 6.00 -9.47
CA ALA A 135 11.16 6.30 -10.50
C ALA A 135 11.03 7.82 -10.70
N ALA A 136 10.76 8.22 -11.95
CA ALA A 136 10.53 9.60 -12.32
C ALA A 136 9.34 9.70 -13.29
N PRO A 137 8.53 10.77 -13.21
CA PRO A 137 7.45 10.97 -14.13
C PRO A 137 7.99 11.37 -15.51
N VAL A 138 7.45 10.76 -16.54
CA VAL A 138 7.47 11.28 -17.91
C VAL A 138 6.31 12.26 -17.99
N LEU A 139 6.63 13.53 -18.02
CA LEU A 139 5.64 14.60 -18.12
C LEU A 139 5.35 14.83 -19.61
N ASP A 140 4.07 15.05 -19.94
CA ASP A 140 3.71 15.49 -21.28
C ASP A 140 4.11 16.97 -21.42
N PRO A 141 5.01 17.33 -22.36
CA PRO A 141 5.40 18.72 -22.58
C PRO A 141 4.25 19.63 -23.02
N LEU A 142 3.09 19.08 -23.41
CA LEU A 142 1.88 19.80 -23.82
C LEU A 142 0.75 19.74 -22.79
N ALA A 143 0.85 18.93 -21.73
CA ALA A 143 -0.15 18.89 -20.68
C ALA A 143 0.00 20.09 -19.75
N VAL A 144 -1.05 20.91 -19.63
CA VAL A 144 -1.17 21.89 -18.56
C VAL A 144 -1.70 21.12 -17.34
N PRO A 145 -0.91 20.92 -16.27
CA PRO A 145 -1.42 20.23 -15.08
C PRO A 145 -2.61 21.03 -14.54
N GLU A 146 -3.74 20.37 -14.32
CA GLU A 146 -4.84 21.00 -13.60
C GLU A 146 -4.35 21.41 -12.21
N PRO A 147 -4.69 22.61 -11.72
CA PRO A 147 -4.35 23.02 -10.38
C PRO A 147 -4.86 21.98 -9.39
N LEU A 148 -3.99 21.54 -8.47
CA LEU A 148 -4.42 20.73 -7.34
C LEU A 148 -5.66 21.38 -6.70
N PRO A 149 -6.73 20.62 -6.42
CA PRO A 149 -7.89 21.18 -5.73
C PRO A 149 -7.40 21.80 -4.42
N ALA A 150 -7.86 23.03 -4.14
CA ALA A 150 -7.60 23.66 -2.86
C ALA A 150 -7.98 22.67 -1.74
N PRO A 151 -7.23 22.61 -0.63
CA PRO A 151 -7.66 21.80 0.50
C PRO A 151 -9.10 22.17 0.82
N GLY A 152 -9.99 21.18 0.73
CA GLY A 152 -11.38 21.36 1.10
C GLY A 152 -11.47 21.84 2.55
N PRO A 153 -12.57 22.49 2.95
CA PRO A 153 -12.79 22.76 4.36
C PRO A 153 -12.62 21.47 5.15
N ALA A 154 -11.97 21.56 6.31
CA ALA A 154 -11.90 20.42 7.23
C ALA A 154 -13.30 19.83 7.39
N PRO A 155 -13.48 18.51 7.30
CA PRO A 155 -14.79 17.91 7.51
C PRO A 155 -15.33 18.38 8.85
N GLU A 156 -16.58 18.86 8.86
CA GLU A 156 -17.28 19.16 10.11
C GLU A 156 -17.27 17.88 10.96
N PRO A 157 -17.07 17.99 12.30
CA PRO A 157 -17.07 16.82 13.16
C PRO A 157 -18.41 16.10 13.02
N GLU A 158 -18.36 14.89 12.50
CA GLU A 158 -19.52 14.03 12.34
C GLU A 158 -20.15 13.78 13.72
N PRO A 159 -21.47 13.92 13.89
CA PRO A 159 -22.11 13.66 15.18
C PRO A 159 -21.84 12.22 15.62
N ALA A 160 -21.41 12.06 16.87
CA ALA A 160 -21.08 10.76 17.44
C ALA A 160 -22.21 9.74 17.19
N PRO A 161 -21.89 8.53 16.70
CA PRO A 161 -22.91 7.53 16.41
C PRO A 161 -23.64 7.13 17.70
N PRO A 162 -24.96 6.84 17.62
CA PRO A 162 -25.74 6.45 18.78
C PRO A 162 -25.23 5.13 19.36
N THR A 163 -25.17 5.09 20.70
CA THR A 163 -24.70 3.93 21.46
C THR A 163 -25.66 2.75 21.25
N PRO A 164 -25.19 1.59 20.74
CA PRO A 164 -26.06 0.44 20.53
C PRO A 164 -26.44 -0.25 21.85
N PRO A 165 -27.65 -0.84 21.94
CA PRO A 165 -28.12 -1.47 23.16
C PRO A 165 -27.37 -2.77 23.46
N VAL A 166 -27.02 -2.95 24.74
CA VAL A 166 -26.32 -4.12 25.25
C VAL A 166 -27.33 -5.25 25.47
N HIS A 167 -27.27 -6.29 24.64
CA HIS A 167 -27.85 -7.58 24.98
C HIS A 167 -26.79 -8.68 24.94
N SER A 168 -26.60 -9.27 26.12
CA SER A 168 -25.73 -10.41 26.35
C SER A 168 -26.38 -11.69 25.84
N THR A 169 -25.69 -12.48 25.01
CA THR A 169 -25.49 -13.91 25.31
C THR A 169 -24.38 -14.55 24.46
N SER A 170 -23.42 -15.14 25.18
CA SER A 170 -22.50 -16.23 24.87
C SER A 170 -22.24 -16.68 23.42
N ARG A 171 -21.15 -16.14 22.82
CA ARG A 171 -20.27 -16.78 21.81
C ARG A 171 -18.97 -15.96 21.63
N ARG A 172 -18.37 -15.51 22.75
CA ARG A 172 -17.37 -14.43 22.82
C ARG A 172 -15.92 -14.82 22.50
N ASP A 173 -15.62 -16.12 22.41
CA ASP A 173 -14.24 -16.57 22.57
C ASP A 173 -13.41 -16.46 21.28
N THR A 174 -13.96 -16.78 20.10
CA THR A 174 -13.19 -16.69 18.83
C THR A 174 -13.03 -15.26 18.28
N MET A 175 -13.93 -14.35 18.62
CA MET A 175 -13.91 -12.96 18.12
C MET A 175 -12.85 -12.11 18.83
N SER A 176 -12.63 -12.34 20.13
CA SER A 176 -11.58 -11.68 20.90
C SER A 176 -10.19 -12.15 20.46
N ASP A 177 -10.07 -13.42 20.08
CA ASP A 177 -8.80 -14.02 19.66
C ASP A 177 -8.25 -13.41 18.37
N GLY A 178 -9.09 -13.21 17.34
CA GLY A 178 -8.66 -12.67 16.05
C GLY A 178 -8.13 -11.24 16.12
N LEU A 179 -8.83 -10.36 16.83
CA LEU A 179 -8.39 -8.98 17.04
C LEU A 179 -7.15 -8.91 17.95
N GLN A 180 -7.06 -9.78 18.96
CA GLN A 180 -5.88 -9.85 19.81
C GLN A 180 -4.65 -10.33 19.03
N LEU A 181 -4.80 -11.26 18.08
CA LEU A 181 -3.70 -11.68 17.20
C LEU A 181 -3.21 -10.54 16.31
N VAL A 182 -4.13 -9.75 15.76
CA VAL A 182 -3.80 -8.54 14.99
C VAL A 182 -3.00 -7.56 15.85
N LYS A 183 -3.47 -7.28 17.06
CA LYS A 183 -2.82 -6.38 18.01
C LYS A 183 -1.43 -6.89 18.40
N ASN A 184 -1.30 -8.18 18.70
CA ASN A 184 -0.02 -8.81 19.03
C ASN A 184 0.96 -8.75 17.84
N TRP A 185 0.46 -8.93 16.62
CA TRP A 185 1.28 -8.82 15.41
C TRP A 185 1.82 -7.41 15.20
N LEU A 186 1.02 -6.38 15.50
CA LEU A 186 1.46 -4.98 15.46
C LEU A 186 2.51 -4.70 16.55
N LEU A 187 2.22 -5.05 17.81
CA LEU A 187 3.14 -4.85 18.94
C LEU A 187 4.49 -5.55 18.75
N ALA A 188 4.50 -6.77 18.19
CA ALA A 188 5.74 -7.51 17.93
C ALA A 188 6.69 -6.84 16.92
N ARG A 189 6.26 -5.77 16.25
CA ARG A 189 7.03 -5.03 15.24
C ARG A 189 7.40 -3.62 15.69
N HIS A 190 6.88 -3.20 16.85
CA HIS A 190 7.08 -1.89 17.46
C HIS A 190 7.41 -2.12 18.94
N GLU A 191 8.67 -2.44 19.21
CA GLU A 191 9.17 -2.79 20.55
C GLU A 191 8.99 -1.67 21.58
N GLU A 192 8.81 -0.43 21.10
CA GLU A 192 8.56 0.77 21.90
C GLU A 192 7.10 0.92 22.38
N LEU A 193 6.17 0.10 21.89
CA LEU A 193 4.77 0.14 22.26
C LEU A 193 4.42 -1.01 23.20
N ASP A 194 3.87 -0.68 24.37
CA ASP A 194 3.30 -1.67 25.29
C ASP A 194 1.83 -1.98 24.95
N ASP A 195 1.11 -1.01 24.36
CA ASP A 195 -0.30 -1.15 24.00
C ASP A 195 -0.69 -0.28 22.79
N ILE A 196 -1.78 -0.63 22.13
CA ILE A 196 -2.37 0.11 21.00
C ILE A 196 -3.83 0.42 21.32
N ALA A 197 -4.18 1.71 21.35
CA ALA A 197 -5.54 2.19 21.57
C ALA A 197 -6.46 1.84 20.39
N GLY A 198 -7.75 1.62 20.68
CA GLY A 198 -8.74 1.18 19.69
C GLY A 198 -8.93 2.15 18.51
N ASP A 199 -8.83 3.44 18.81
CA ASP A 199 -9.04 4.58 17.92
C ASP A 199 -7.74 5.14 17.32
N LEU A 200 -6.58 4.55 17.63
CA LEU A 200 -5.30 4.99 17.08
C LEU A 200 -5.27 4.81 15.55
N ASP A 201 -4.91 5.88 14.84
CA ASP A 201 -4.72 5.87 13.38
C ASP A 201 -3.43 5.13 13.02
N LEU A 202 -3.56 3.87 12.60
CA LEU A 202 -2.45 2.97 12.28
C LEU A 202 -1.65 3.40 11.04
N ILE A 203 -2.24 4.24 10.18
CA ILE A 203 -1.67 4.65 8.90
C ILE A 203 -0.89 5.95 9.05
N GLU A 204 -1.49 6.96 9.71
CA GLU A 204 -0.82 8.25 9.96
C GLU A 204 0.38 8.10 10.90
N THR A 205 0.27 7.19 11.88
CA THR A 205 1.38 6.85 12.79
C THR A 205 2.48 6.02 12.12
N ARG A 206 2.30 5.62 10.85
CA ARG A 206 3.24 4.79 10.08
C ARG A 206 3.59 3.47 10.77
N LEU A 207 2.66 2.92 11.54
CA LEU A 207 2.83 1.60 12.15
C LEU A 207 2.82 0.48 11.10
N ILE A 208 2.33 0.76 9.90
CA ILE A 208 2.27 -0.19 8.80
C ILE A 208 2.84 0.45 7.52
N ASP A 209 3.97 -0.09 7.03
CA ASP A 209 4.50 0.23 5.69
C ASP A 209 3.77 -0.56 4.58
N SER A 210 4.01 -0.23 3.31
CA SER A 210 3.28 -0.83 2.17
C SER A 210 3.36 -2.37 2.12
N LEU A 211 4.51 -2.96 2.45
CA LEU A 211 4.70 -4.42 2.41
C LEU A 211 4.17 -5.11 3.68
N SER A 212 4.25 -4.44 4.84
CA SER A 212 3.70 -4.89 6.12
C SER A 212 2.19 -4.86 6.03
N PHE A 213 1.64 -3.92 5.27
CA PHE A 213 0.23 -3.83 4.99
C PHE A 213 -0.29 -5.06 4.24
N VAL A 214 0.44 -5.56 3.24
CA VAL A 214 0.06 -6.80 2.54
C VAL A 214 0.13 -8.01 3.49
N GLU A 215 1.16 -8.10 4.34
CA GLU A 215 1.25 -9.14 5.38
C GLU A 215 0.09 -9.05 6.39
N PHE A 216 -0.27 -7.83 6.77
CA PHE A 216 -1.39 -7.53 7.67
C PHE A 216 -2.73 -7.94 7.07
N VAL A 217 -3.03 -7.57 5.82
CA VAL A 217 -4.27 -7.98 5.14
C VAL A 217 -4.34 -9.50 5.02
N PHE A 218 -3.24 -10.16 4.70
CA PHE A 218 -3.19 -11.62 4.65
C PHE A 218 -3.52 -12.24 6.01
N LEU A 219 -2.96 -11.69 7.09
CA LEU A 219 -3.26 -12.11 8.46
C LEU A 219 -4.75 -11.87 8.80
N LEU A 220 -5.32 -10.74 8.40
CA LEU A 220 -6.75 -10.46 8.56
C LEU A 220 -7.61 -11.50 7.85
N GLU A 221 -7.29 -11.87 6.62
CA GLU A 221 -8.06 -12.91 5.90
C GLU A 221 -7.99 -14.26 6.60
N GLN A 222 -6.79 -14.67 7.04
CA GLN A 222 -6.57 -15.93 7.74
C GLN A 222 -7.40 -16.03 9.03
N HIS A 223 -7.55 -14.93 9.75
CA HIS A 223 -8.25 -14.92 11.04
C HIS A 223 -9.72 -14.47 10.96
N SER A 224 -10.10 -13.69 9.95
CA SER A 224 -11.51 -13.33 9.71
C SER A 224 -12.27 -14.40 8.93
N GLY A 225 -11.56 -15.29 8.22
CA GLY A 225 -12.15 -16.28 7.31
C GLY A 225 -12.79 -15.68 6.06
N ARG A 226 -12.52 -14.39 5.78
CA ARG A 226 -13.04 -13.66 4.62
C ARG A 226 -11.91 -13.39 3.65
N ALA A 227 -12.15 -13.58 2.36
CA ALA A 227 -11.24 -13.11 1.33
C ALA A 227 -11.31 -11.57 1.25
N ILE A 228 -10.16 -10.91 1.26
CA ILE A 228 -9.99 -9.46 1.20
C ILE A 228 -9.17 -9.15 -0.06
N GLN A 229 -9.76 -8.40 -0.98
CA GLN A 229 -9.09 -7.92 -2.18
C GLN A 229 -8.41 -6.59 -1.87
N LEU A 230 -7.11 -6.48 -2.16
CA LEU A 230 -6.35 -5.25 -1.88
C LEU A 230 -6.83 -4.09 -2.73
N GLU A 231 -7.36 -4.37 -3.91
CA GLU A 231 -7.80 -3.39 -4.90
C GLU A 231 -9.11 -2.70 -4.53
N THR A 232 -9.92 -3.32 -3.66
CA THR A 232 -11.22 -2.79 -3.23
C THR A 232 -11.27 -2.46 -1.75
N LEU A 233 -10.13 -2.59 -1.06
CA LEU A 233 -10.04 -2.35 0.38
C LEU A 233 -9.96 -0.85 0.62
N GLU A 234 -10.90 -0.32 1.39
CA GLU A 234 -10.98 1.10 1.70
C GLU A 234 -10.11 1.44 2.92
N VAL A 235 -9.48 2.61 2.89
CA VAL A 235 -8.52 3.03 3.93
C VAL A 235 -9.17 3.08 5.31
N ASP A 236 -10.40 3.57 5.37
CA ASP A 236 -11.13 3.75 6.63
C ASP A 236 -11.51 2.42 7.30
N GLU A 237 -11.62 1.31 6.55
CA GLU A 237 -11.98 0.01 7.12
C GLU A 237 -10.91 -0.58 8.02
N ILE A 238 -9.65 -0.14 7.85
CA ILE A 238 -8.50 -0.64 8.59
C ILE A 238 -7.74 0.44 9.35
N ARG A 239 -8.21 1.69 9.28
CA ARG A 239 -7.52 2.86 9.82
C ARG A 239 -7.24 2.75 11.31
N THR A 240 -8.14 2.10 12.04
CA THR A 240 -8.05 1.89 13.50
C THR A 240 -8.37 0.45 13.87
N LEU A 241 -7.95 -0.01 15.05
CA LEU A 241 -8.33 -1.33 15.57
C LEU A 241 -9.84 -1.48 15.73
N ASP A 242 -10.55 -0.40 16.06
CA ASP A 242 -12.00 -0.37 16.15
C ASP A 242 -12.69 -0.52 14.78
N ALA A 243 -12.13 0.11 13.73
CA ALA A 243 -12.58 -0.10 12.36
C ALA A 243 -12.34 -1.56 11.92
N ILE A 244 -11.15 -2.11 12.20
CA ILE A 244 -10.81 -3.50 11.88
C ILE A 244 -11.78 -4.48 12.54
N ARG A 245 -12.07 -4.26 13.84
CA ARG A 245 -13.06 -5.05 14.58
C ARG A 245 -14.43 -4.99 13.90
N THR A 246 -14.86 -3.80 13.49
CA THR A 246 -16.14 -3.55 12.85
C THR A 246 -16.26 -4.22 11.48
N HIS A 247 -15.27 -4.07 10.61
CA HIS A 247 -15.37 -4.51 9.20
C HIS A 247 -15.03 -5.99 9.00
N PHE A 248 -14.08 -6.54 9.76
CA PHE A 248 -13.53 -7.88 9.52
C PHE A 248 -13.95 -8.90 10.58
N PHE A 249 -14.17 -8.48 11.81
CA PHE A 249 -14.46 -9.39 12.93
C PHE A 249 -15.87 -9.25 13.50
N SER A 250 -16.71 -8.37 12.96
CA SER A 250 -18.13 -8.28 13.33
C SER A 250 -18.94 -9.28 12.50
N ALA A 251 -19.76 -10.07 13.18
CA ALA A 251 -20.71 -10.94 12.50
C ALA A 251 -21.68 -10.08 11.68
N LYS A 252 -21.82 -10.35 10.37
CA LYS A 252 -22.99 -9.87 9.63
C LYS A 252 -24.23 -10.41 10.35
N VAL A 253 -24.97 -9.52 11.02
CA VAL A 253 -26.34 -9.78 11.42
C VAL A 253 -27.15 -9.88 10.12
N GLY A 254 -27.54 -11.09 9.74
CA GLY A 254 -28.62 -11.37 8.80
C GLY A 254 -28.31 -11.20 7.30
N GLN A 255 -28.18 -12.32 6.60
CA GLN A 255 -28.99 -12.51 5.39
C GLN A 255 -29.68 -13.86 5.55
N ALA A 256 -30.99 -13.77 5.86
CA ALA A 256 -31.94 -14.86 5.75
C ALA A 256 -32.53 -14.84 4.32
#